data_AF-A0A959DJZ2-F1
#
_entry.id   AF-A0A959DJZ2-F1
#
_cell.length_a   1.000
_cell.length_b   1.000
_cell.length_c   1.000
_cell.angle_alpha   90.00
_cell.angle_beta   90.00
_cell.angle_gamma   90.00
#
_symmetry.space_group_name_H-M   'P 1'
#
loop_
_entity.id
_entity.type
_entity.pdbx_description
1 polymer ?
#
loop_
_entity_poly.entity_id
_entity_poly.type
_entity_poly.pdbx_seq_one_letter_code
_entity_poly.pdbx_strand_id
1 'polypeptide(L)'
;LSHTANYNFFDTLCSKGTITRTFRAFDCHGQSSQCTQRVFVNYEQDYWLKFPNDVIITVCDGTGNYGEPEFNGEDCELLGVSFEDEIFTVVPDACYKIERTWTVINWCTYSPNQPCVAVPNPNPNATSNNPANLVGPTIAPLGTPQPWTPTNVRVNPTDPQTTNYSVFYHGGTYTNYATG
;
A
#
# COMPACT_ATOMS: atom_id res chain seq x y z
N LEU A 1 33.89 -28.08 9.57
CA LEU A 1 32.75 -27.74 8.70
C LEU A 1 32.92 -26.29 8.24
N SER A 2 32.96 -26.04 6.93
CA SER A 2 32.85 -24.67 6.39
C SER A 2 31.51 -24.53 5.65
N HIS A 3 31.03 -23.29 5.56
CA HIS A 3 29.82 -22.97 4.82
C HIS A 3 29.97 -21.65 4.08
N THR A 4 29.29 -21.52 2.93
CA THR A 4 29.18 -20.28 2.18
C THR A 4 27.73 -20.08 1.72
N ALA A 5 27.34 -18.83 1.53
CA ALA A 5 26.03 -18.46 1.00
C ALA A 5 26.21 -17.62 -0.27
N ASN A 6 25.44 -17.93 -1.31
CA ASN A 6 25.38 -17.18 -2.55
C ASN A 6 24.00 -16.50 -2.65
N TYR A 7 24.03 -15.17 -2.85
CA TYR A 7 22.87 -14.28 -2.91
C TYR A 7 22.61 -13.72 -4.32
N ASN A 8 23.25 -14.24 -5.37
CA ASN A 8 23.11 -13.73 -6.74
C ASN A 8 21.66 -13.74 -7.27
N PHE A 9 20.80 -14.58 -6.70
CA PHE A 9 19.37 -14.67 -7.04
C PHE A 9 18.48 -14.24 -5.87
N PHE A 10 19.03 -13.52 -4.90
CA PHE A 10 18.29 -12.99 -3.77
C PHE A 10 18.28 -11.46 -3.86
N ASP A 11 17.08 -10.91 -3.99
CA ASP A 11 16.84 -9.48 -3.92
C ASP A 11 16.87 -9.07 -2.45
N THR A 12 17.94 -8.36 -2.08
CA THR A 12 18.15 -7.89 -0.70
C THR A 12 17.33 -6.66 -0.35
N LEU A 13 16.81 -5.93 -1.34
CA LEU A 13 15.94 -4.77 -1.09
C LEU A 13 14.53 -5.25 -0.74
N CYS A 14 14.04 -6.27 -1.45
CA CYS A 14 12.70 -6.83 -1.27
C CYS A 14 12.68 -8.14 -0.48
N SER A 15 13.81 -8.52 0.11
CA SER A 15 14.00 -9.74 0.91
C SER A 15 13.40 -11.02 0.30
N LYS A 16 13.54 -11.20 -1.02
CA LYS A 16 12.92 -12.31 -1.76
C LYS A 16 13.86 -12.97 -2.75
N GLY A 17 13.57 -14.21 -3.11
CA GLY A 17 14.34 -14.95 -4.12
C GLY A 17 15.00 -16.19 -3.54
N THR A 18 16.13 -16.60 -4.15
CA THR A 18 16.79 -17.88 -3.81
C THR A 18 18.16 -17.66 -3.20
N ILE A 19 18.39 -18.23 -2.02
CA ILE A 19 19.71 -18.31 -1.40
C ILE A 19 20.26 -19.72 -1.61
N THR A 20 21.47 -19.84 -2.15
CA THR A 20 22.14 -21.14 -2.28
C THR A 20 23.25 -21.25 -1.23
N ARG A 21 23.10 -22.19 -0.30
CA ARG A 21 24.09 -22.49 0.73
C ARG A 21 24.90 -23.71 0.33
N THR A 22 26.20 -23.65 0.53
CA THR A 22 27.13 -24.74 0.29
C THR A 22 27.80 -25.11 1.60
N PHE A 23 27.72 -26.38 1.98
CA PHE A 23 28.35 -26.91 3.19
C PHE A 23 29.47 -27.87 2.81
N ARG A 24 30.63 -27.72 3.44
CA ARG A 24 31.79 -28.60 3.23
C ARG A 24 32.27 -29.18 4.56
N ALA A 25 32.18 -30.50 4.70
CA ALA A 25 32.69 -31.23 5.85
C ALA A 25 34.09 -31.78 5.55
N PHE A 26 34.91 -31.92 6.59
CA PHE A 26 36.25 -32.51 6.51
C PHE A 26 36.38 -33.61 7.55
N ASP A 27 37.07 -34.70 7.21
CA ASP A 27 37.45 -35.73 8.18
C ASP A 27 38.82 -35.44 8.81
N CYS A 28 39.25 -36.32 9.72
CA CYS A 28 40.56 -36.18 10.40
C CYS A 28 41.77 -36.44 9.49
N HIS A 29 41.56 -36.89 8.25
CA HIS A 29 42.61 -37.13 7.26
C HIS A 29 42.64 -36.03 6.18
N GLY A 30 41.84 -34.97 6.33
CA GLY A 30 41.77 -33.85 5.39
C GLY A 30 40.94 -34.13 4.14
N GLN A 31 40.24 -35.27 4.05
CA GLN A 31 39.27 -35.52 2.98
C GLN A 31 38.04 -34.66 3.21
N SER A 32 37.32 -34.32 2.15
CA SER A 32 36.14 -33.46 2.25
C SER A 32 34.99 -33.92 1.38
N SER A 33 33.78 -33.64 1.84
CA SER A 33 32.53 -33.81 1.10
C SER A 33 31.75 -32.50 1.10
N GLN A 34 30.92 -32.29 0.08
CA GLN A 34 30.15 -31.07 -0.09
C GLN A 34 28.69 -31.38 -0.42
N CYS A 35 27.77 -30.58 0.12
CA CYS A 35 26.36 -30.57 -0.27
C CYS A 35 25.86 -29.13 -0.46
N THR A 36 24.78 -28.98 -1.24
CA THR A 36 24.13 -27.70 -1.49
C THR A 36 22.69 -27.72 -1.01
N GLN A 37 22.23 -26.57 -0.49
CA GLN A 37 20.85 -26.32 -0.10
C GLN A 37 20.36 -25.09 -0.85
N ARG A 38 19.18 -25.20 -1.48
CA ARG A 38 18.47 -24.04 -2.03
C ARG A 38 17.37 -23.64 -1.06
N VAL A 39 17.39 -22.39 -0.63
CA VAL A 39 16.37 -21.78 0.21
C VAL A 39 15.58 -20.80 -0.64
N PHE A 40 14.28 -21.01 -0.75
CA PHE A 40 13.36 -20.12 -1.46
C PHE A 40 12.67 -19.22 -0.45
N VAL A 41 12.84 -17.92 -0.61
CA VAL A 41 12.18 -16.88 0.19
C VAL A 41 11.13 -16.23 -0.70
N ASN A 42 9.87 -16.48 -0.37
CA ASN A 42 8.74 -15.90 -1.08
C ASN A 42 8.38 -14.57 -0.42
N TYR A 43 8.02 -13.59 -1.23
CA TYR A 43 7.50 -12.32 -0.75
C TYR A 43 6.01 -12.47 -0.46
N GLU A 44 5.57 -12.01 0.71
CA GLU A 44 4.17 -11.88 1.08
C GLU A 44 3.90 -10.41 1.38
N GLN A 45 2.88 -9.85 0.72
CA GLN A 45 2.46 -8.47 0.95
C GLN A 45 1.54 -8.42 2.17
N ASP A 46 1.95 -7.69 3.21
CA ASP A 46 1.17 -7.54 4.45
C ASP A 46 1.29 -6.12 5.07
N TYR A 47 1.05 -5.08 4.25
CA TYR A 47 0.95 -3.70 4.74
C TYR A 47 -0.49 -3.18 4.62
N TRP A 48 -0.86 -2.31 5.55
CA TRP A 48 -2.15 -1.63 5.56
C TRP A 48 -1.97 -0.20 5.06
N LEU A 49 -3.02 0.36 4.47
CA LEU A 49 -2.99 1.67 3.83
C LEU A 49 -4.16 2.51 4.33
N LYS A 50 -3.88 3.75 4.75
CA LYS A 50 -4.90 4.73 5.07
C LYS A 50 -4.66 5.96 4.23
N PHE A 51 -5.65 6.33 3.42
CA PHE A 51 -5.61 7.57 2.67
C PHE A 51 -5.97 8.76 3.57
N PRO A 52 -5.43 9.96 3.30
CA PRO A 52 -5.69 11.13 4.12
C PRO A 52 -7.16 11.52 4.05
N ASN A 53 -7.61 12.21 5.09
CA ASN A 53 -8.94 12.82 5.11
C ASN A 53 -8.99 13.99 4.12
N ASP A 54 -10.16 14.19 3.51
CA ASP A 54 -10.41 15.44 2.78
C ASP A 54 -10.47 16.61 3.76
N VAL A 55 -9.95 17.74 3.32
CA VAL A 55 -9.84 18.95 4.16
C VAL A 55 -10.55 20.12 3.52
N ILE A 56 -11.25 20.88 4.35
CA ILE A 56 -11.80 22.19 3.97
C ILE A 56 -10.84 23.25 4.50
N ILE A 57 -10.09 23.88 3.59
CA ILE A 57 -9.18 24.96 3.92
C ILE A 57 -9.90 26.29 3.77
N THR A 58 -9.98 27.05 4.86
CA THR A 58 -10.74 28.31 4.90
C THR A 58 -9.95 29.51 4.35
N VAL A 59 -8.66 29.34 4.05
CA VAL A 59 -7.77 30.40 3.54
C VAL A 59 -7.10 29.93 2.24
N CYS A 60 -7.26 30.71 1.18
CA CYS A 60 -6.81 30.35 -0.16
C CYS A 60 -5.41 30.89 -0.49
N ASP A 61 -4.44 30.65 0.38
CA ASP A 61 -3.05 31.13 0.23
C ASP A 61 -2.06 30.02 -0.19
N GLY A 62 -2.56 28.80 -0.38
CA GLY A 62 -1.76 27.64 -0.76
C GLY A 62 -0.96 27.01 0.39
N THR A 63 -1.18 27.43 1.64
CA THR A 63 -0.47 26.90 2.82
C THR A 63 -1.20 25.76 3.53
N GLY A 64 -2.30 25.28 2.96
CA GLY A 64 -3.10 24.19 3.52
C GLY A 64 -2.29 22.90 3.73
N ASN A 65 -2.63 22.15 4.78
CA ASN A 65 -2.15 20.78 4.97
C ASN A 65 -3.18 19.81 4.41
N TYR A 66 -2.79 19.05 3.38
CA TYR A 66 -3.64 18.11 2.66
C TYR A 66 -3.43 16.66 3.10
N GLY A 67 -2.50 16.41 4.03
CA GLY A 67 -2.10 15.07 4.44
C GLY A 67 -1.40 14.28 3.34
N GLU A 68 -1.10 13.03 3.66
CA GLU A 68 -0.54 12.02 2.76
C GLU A 68 -0.98 10.62 3.22
N PRO A 69 -0.89 9.61 2.33
CA PRO A 69 -1.18 8.23 2.71
C PRO A 69 -0.26 7.73 3.83
N GLU A 70 -0.86 7.01 4.78
CA GLU A 70 -0.17 6.38 5.91
C GLU A 70 -0.12 4.86 5.72
N PHE A 71 0.94 4.24 6.23
CA PHE A 71 1.17 2.80 6.15
C PHE A 71 1.38 2.18 7.53
N ASN A 72 1.10 0.87 7.66
CA ASN A 72 1.42 0.08 8.84
C ASN A 72 1.70 -1.38 8.47
N GLY A 73 2.57 -2.04 9.23
CA GLY A 73 2.99 -3.42 8.95
C GLY A 73 4.02 -3.53 7.83
N GLU A 74 4.69 -2.43 7.49
CA GLU A 74 5.79 -2.44 6.52
C GLU A 74 7.00 -3.17 7.10
N ASP A 75 7.49 -4.19 6.39
CA ASP A 75 8.65 -5.00 6.75
C ASP A 75 9.67 -5.04 5.59
N CYS A 76 9.23 -5.49 4.41
CA CYS A 76 10.07 -5.79 3.24
C CYS A 76 9.61 -5.07 1.97
N GLU A 77 8.67 -4.14 2.10
CA GLU A 77 8.08 -3.35 1.04
C GLU A 77 9.04 -2.25 0.57
N LEU A 78 8.93 -1.87 -0.70
CA LEU A 78 9.52 -0.65 -1.21
C LEU A 78 8.40 0.24 -1.75
N LEU A 79 7.75 0.98 -0.85
CA LEU A 79 6.58 1.79 -1.19
C LEU A 79 6.98 3.14 -1.79
N GLY A 80 6.36 3.48 -2.91
CA GLY A 80 6.41 4.79 -3.53
C GLY A 80 5.02 5.42 -3.55
N VAL A 81 4.95 6.71 -3.22
CA VAL A 81 3.70 7.48 -3.22
C VAL A 81 3.85 8.67 -4.16
N SER A 82 2.86 8.88 -5.01
CA SER A 82 2.74 10.06 -5.87
C SER A 82 1.30 10.56 -5.89
N PHE A 83 1.07 11.76 -6.43
CA PHE A 83 -0.27 12.29 -6.60
C PHE A 83 -0.38 13.15 -7.87
N GLU A 84 -1.61 13.31 -8.36
CA GLU A 84 -1.98 14.23 -9.42
C GLU A 84 -3.19 15.06 -8.98
N ASP A 85 -3.15 16.37 -9.23
CA ASP A 85 -4.18 17.32 -8.80
C ASP A 85 -4.96 17.87 -10.00
N GLU A 86 -6.28 17.81 -9.91
CA GLU A 86 -7.20 18.57 -10.76
C GLU A 86 -7.77 19.76 -9.98
N ILE A 87 -7.62 20.98 -10.52
CA ILE A 87 -8.03 22.22 -9.85
C ILE A 87 -9.27 22.80 -10.54
N PHE A 88 -10.36 22.91 -9.80
CA PHE A 88 -11.60 23.54 -10.23
C PHE A 88 -11.73 24.94 -9.63
N THR A 89 -11.70 25.98 -10.46
CA THR A 89 -11.80 27.39 -10.02
C THR A 89 -13.22 27.94 -10.06
N VAL A 90 -14.17 27.23 -10.69
CA VAL A 90 -15.57 27.62 -10.77
C VAL A 90 -16.36 26.83 -9.73
N VAL A 91 -16.32 27.29 -8.49
CA VAL A 91 -17.03 26.68 -7.36
C VAL A 91 -17.78 27.75 -6.55
N PRO A 92 -18.99 27.46 -6.04
CA PRO A 92 -19.84 28.48 -5.41
C PRO A 92 -19.36 28.92 -4.02
N ASP A 93 -18.69 28.03 -3.27
CA ASP A 93 -18.45 28.20 -1.82
C ASP A 93 -16.96 28.21 -1.42
N ALA A 94 -16.04 28.31 -2.39
CA ALA A 94 -14.60 28.31 -2.15
C ALA A 94 -13.86 29.09 -3.26
N CYS A 95 -12.56 29.35 -3.07
CA CYS A 95 -11.74 29.93 -4.15
C CYS A 95 -11.44 28.94 -5.27
N TYR A 96 -11.27 27.67 -4.90
CA TYR A 96 -11.11 26.54 -5.80
C TYR A 96 -11.35 25.24 -5.03
N LYS A 97 -11.61 24.16 -5.75
CA LYS A 97 -11.61 22.78 -5.27
C LYS A 97 -10.42 22.05 -5.90
N ILE A 98 -9.74 21.21 -5.13
CA ILE A 98 -8.73 20.28 -5.63
C ILE A 98 -9.31 18.87 -5.53
N GLU A 99 -9.31 18.12 -6.62
CA GLU A 99 -9.47 16.66 -6.60
C GLU A 99 -8.08 16.05 -6.78
N ARG A 100 -7.62 15.32 -5.76
CA ARG A 100 -6.28 14.73 -5.73
C ARG A 100 -6.36 13.23 -5.90
N THR A 101 -5.74 12.72 -6.95
CA THR A 101 -5.55 11.28 -7.14
C THR A 101 -4.23 10.83 -6.53
N TRP A 102 -4.25 10.11 -5.40
CA TRP A 102 -3.07 9.46 -4.84
C TRP A 102 -2.78 8.15 -5.56
N THR A 103 -1.51 7.87 -5.85
CA THR A 103 -1.02 6.59 -6.38
C THR A 103 0.01 6.01 -5.43
N VAL A 104 -0.21 4.76 -5.00
CA VAL A 104 0.69 4.00 -4.15
C VAL A 104 1.21 2.79 -4.92
N ILE A 105 2.53 2.64 -4.99
CA ILE A 105 3.22 1.55 -5.69
C ILE A 105 4.09 0.80 -4.70
N ASN A 106 3.97 -0.53 -4.67
CA ASN A 106 4.98 -1.37 -4.04
C ASN A 106 5.96 -1.86 -5.11
N TRP A 107 7.16 -1.27 -5.16
CA TRP A 107 8.19 -1.60 -6.16
C TRP A 107 8.67 -3.04 -6.05
N CYS A 108 8.58 -3.65 -4.87
CA CYS A 108 8.89 -5.07 -4.67
C CYS A 108 7.89 -6.00 -5.37
N THR A 109 6.70 -5.50 -5.69
CA THR A 109 5.65 -6.23 -6.41
C THR A 109 5.10 -5.41 -7.57
N TYR A 110 5.89 -4.54 -8.18
CA TYR A 110 5.39 -3.78 -9.31
C TYR A 110 5.38 -4.65 -10.58
N SER A 111 4.26 -4.64 -11.30
CA SER A 111 4.13 -5.28 -12.61
C SER A 111 3.46 -4.29 -13.58
N PRO A 112 4.13 -3.87 -14.67
CA PRO A 112 3.60 -2.86 -15.58
C PRO A 112 2.36 -3.33 -16.37
N ASN A 113 2.12 -4.64 -16.43
CA ASN A 113 0.97 -5.22 -17.14
C ASN A 113 -0.25 -5.42 -16.22
N GLN A 114 -0.12 -5.10 -14.94
CA GLN A 114 -1.19 -5.28 -13.98
C GLN A 114 -1.87 -3.93 -13.70
N PRO A 115 -3.21 -3.86 -13.78
CA PRO A 115 -3.91 -2.63 -13.46
C PRO A 115 -3.79 -2.30 -11.97
N CYS A 116 -3.83 -1.00 -11.66
CA CYS A 116 -3.99 -0.52 -10.30
C CYS A 116 -5.40 -0.89 -9.78
N VAL A 117 -5.49 -1.13 -8.48
CA VAL A 117 -6.76 -1.24 -7.77
C VAL A 117 -7.26 0.17 -7.50
N ALA A 118 -8.40 0.51 -8.12
CA ALA A 118 -9.08 1.76 -7.89
C ALA A 118 -9.85 1.68 -6.57
N VAL A 119 -9.46 2.53 -5.64
CA VAL A 119 -10.07 2.70 -4.32
C VAL A 119 -10.94 3.95 -4.41
N PRO A 120 -12.26 3.85 -4.24
CA PRO A 120 -13.13 5.02 -4.31
C PRO A 120 -13.01 5.87 -3.04
N ASN A 121 -12.91 7.20 -3.17
CA ASN A 121 -13.05 8.11 -2.03
C ASN A 121 -14.52 8.10 -1.54
N PRO A 122 -14.81 7.76 -0.27
CA PRO A 122 -16.18 7.70 0.21
C PRO A 122 -16.87 9.06 0.32
N ASN A 123 -18.01 9.21 -0.35
CA ASN A 123 -18.89 10.37 -0.28
C ASN A 123 -20.33 9.94 0.09
N PRO A 124 -20.57 9.47 1.33
CA PRO A 124 -21.84 8.87 1.74
C PRO A 124 -23.00 9.85 1.95
N ASN A 125 -22.78 11.16 1.87
CA ASN A 125 -23.78 12.19 2.14
C ASN A 125 -24.00 13.12 0.95
N ALA A 126 -25.27 13.42 0.65
CA ALA A 126 -25.63 14.30 -0.47
C ALA A 126 -25.19 15.76 -0.29
N THR A 127 -24.94 16.20 0.94
CA THR A 127 -24.38 17.52 1.24
C THR A 127 -22.86 17.46 1.13
N SER A 128 -22.29 18.13 0.13
CA SER A 128 -20.85 18.07 -0.20
C SER A 128 -19.93 18.23 1.02
N ASN A 129 -20.14 19.25 1.85
CA ASN A 129 -19.27 19.58 2.99
C ASN A 129 -19.66 18.84 4.29
N ASN A 130 -20.43 17.76 4.21
CA ASN A 130 -20.78 16.97 5.38
C ASN A 130 -19.52 16.32 5.96
N PRO A 131 -19.29 16.34 7.29
CA PRO A 131 -18.14 15.69 7.91
C PRO A 131 -17.98 14.20 7.58
N ALA A 132 -19.08 13.49 7.26
CA ALA A 132 -19.03 12.09 6.84
C ALA A 132 -18.36 11.87 5.48
N ASN A 133 -18.29 12.89 4.63
CA ASN A 133 -17.60 12.86 3.33
C ASN A 133 -16.13 13.20 3.44
N LEU A 134 -15.66 13.63 4.61
CA LEU A 134 -14.27 14.08 4.80
C LEU A 134 -13.34 12.94 5.23
N VAL A 135 -13.88 11.76 5.54
CA VAL A 135 -13.09 10.67 6.13
C VAL A 135 -12.46 9.83 5.03
N GLY A 136 -11.13 9.83 5.00
CA GLY A 136 -10.33 9.04 4.07
C GLY A 136 -10.48 7.52 4.32
N PRO A 137 -10.43 6.70 3.27
CA PRO A 137 -10.58 5.26 3.42
C PRO A 137 -9.34 4.59 4.03
N THR A 138 -9.58 3.64 4.93
CA THR A 138 -8.59 2.70 5.44
C THR A 138 -8.79 1.33 4.78
N ILE A 139 -7.71 0.80 4.22
CA ILE A 139 -7.60 -0.49 3.55
C ILE A 139 -6.73 -1.39 4.41
N ALA A 140 -7.35 -2.41 4.98
CA ALA A 140 -6.70 -3.38 5.85
C ALA A 140 -7.48 -4.71 5.80
N PRO A 141 -6.89 -5.82 6.28
CA PRO A 141 -7.60 -7.07 6.45
C PRO A 141 -8.91 -6.91 7.25
N LEU A 142 -9.88 -7.79 6.98
CA LEU A 142 -11.10 -7.84 7.78
C LEU A 142 -10.76 -8.24 9.22
N GLY A 143 -11.26 -7.49 10.20
CA GLY A 143 -11.00 -7.74 11.63
C GLY A 143 -9.82 -6.98 12.21
N THR A 144 -9.12 -6.16 11.42
CA THR A 144 -8.04 -5.29 11.93
C THR A 144 -8.57 -4.32 13.00
N PRO A 145 -7.93 -4.23 14.18
CA PRO A 145 -8.37 -3.33 15.25
C PRO A 145 -8.06 -1.86 14.93
N GLN A 146 -8.67 -0.95 15.68
CA GLN A 146 -8.32 0.46 15.62
C GLN A 146 -6.83 0.69 15.93
N PRO A 147 -6.18 1.66 15.27
CA PRO A 147 -6.75 2.69 14.39
C PRO A 147 -6.84 2.29 12.90
N TRP A 148 -6.63 1.02 12.57
CA TRP A 148 -6.51 0.52 11.19
C TRP A 148 -7.70 -0.35 10.75
N THR A 149 -8.81 -0.28 11.46
CA THR A 149 -10.04 -0.97 11.05
C THR A 149 -10.43 -0.53 9.64
N PRO A 150 -10.66 -1.47 8.71
CA PRO A 150 -11.01 -1.12 7.34
C PRO A 150 -12.29 -0.29 7.32
N THR A 151 -12.32 0.72 6.46
CA THR A 151 -13.48 1.61 6.32
C THR A 151 -14.70 0.79 5.91
N ASN A 152 -15.85 1.04 6.53
CA ASN A 152 -17.12 0.41 6.15
C ASN A 152 -18.22 1.48 6.05
N VAL A 153 -18.40 2.01 4.85
CA VAL A 153 -19.27 3.17 4.60
C VAL A 153 -19.84 3.08 3.17
N ARG A 154 -20.92 3.81 2.89
CA ARG A 154 -21.41 3.95 1.52
C ARG A 154 -20.40 4.77 0.70
N VAL A 155 -20.16 4.38 -0.55
CA VAL A 155 -19.30 5.16 -1.44
C VAL A 155 -20.06 6.38 -1.94
N ASN A 156 -21.34 6.20 -2.31
CA ASN A 156 -22.23 7.28 -2.72
C ASN A 156 -23.46 7.38 -1.80
N PRO A 157 -24.14 8.53 -1.73
CA PRO A 157 -25.28 8.72 -0.83
C PRO A 157 -26.45 7.80 -1.13
N THR A 158 -26.56 7.36 -2.39
CA THR A 158 -27.63 6.51 -2.91
C THR A 158 -27.33 5.02 -2.84
N ASP A 159 -26.12 4.63 -2.42
CA ASP A 159 -25.75 3.21 -2.41
C ASP A 159 -26.65 2.42 -1.44
N PRO A 160 -27.17 1.25 -1.84
CA PRO A 160 -28.12 0.50 -1.02
C PRO A 160 -27.46 -0.13 0.20
N GLN A 161 -26.14 -0.36 0.19
CA GLN A 161 -25.36 -1.01 1.24
C GLN A 161 -24.01 -0.30 1.39
N THR A 162 -23.36 -0.51 2.53
CA THR A 162 -21.99 -0.03 2.74
C THR A 162 -20.99 -0.91 2.00
N THR A 163 -19.89 -0.30 1.57
CA THR A 163 -18.71 -0.98 1.05
C THR A 163 -17.71 -1.15 2.18
N ASN A 164 -17.32 -2.39 2.46
CA ASN A 164 -16.21 -2.67 3.36
C ASN A 164 -14.90 -2.64 2.56
N TYR A 165 -14.02 -1.70 2.89
CA TYR A 165 -12.77 -1.44 2.16
C TYR A 165 -11.73 -2.54 2.34
N SER A 166 -11.97 -3.54 3.21
CA SER A 166 -11.18 -4.77 3.21
C SER A 166 -11.27 -5.54 1.88
N VAL A 167 -12.25 -5.27 1.03
CA VAL A 167 -12.35 -5.87 -0.31
C VAL A 167 -11.27 -5.36 -1.26
N PHE A 168 -10.73 -4.16 -1.02
CA PHE A 168 -9.59 -3.62 -1.75
C PHE A 168 -8.27 -4.10 -1.16
N TYR A 169 -8.28 -4.69 0.04
CA TYR A 169 -7.08 -5.27 0.62
C TYR A 169 -6.75 -6.57 -0.12
N HIS A 170 -5.69 -6.52 -0.91
CA HIS A 170 -5.17 -7.69 -1.61
C HIS A 170 -3.85 -8.15 -0.99
N GLY A 171 -3.95 -8.77 0.19
CA GLY A 171 -2.83 -9.51 0.77
C GLY A 171 -2.34 -10.59 -0.18
N GLY A 172 -1.03 -10.69 -0.39
CA GLY A 172 -0.43 -11.74 -1.22
C GLY A 172 -0.51 -11.58 -2.75
N THR A 173 -1.01 -10.48 -3.30
CA THR A 173 -0.96 -10.21 -4.75
C THR A 173 -0.58 -8.76 -5.05
N TYR A 174 0.33 -8.60 -6.01
CA TYR A 174 0.78 -7.34 -6.62
C TYR A 174 -0.37 -6.33 -6.72
N THR A 175 -0.31 -5.20 -6.04
CA THR A 175 -1.38 -4.19 -6.14
C THR A 175 -0.79 -2.80 -5.97
N ASN A 176 -1.07 -1.93 -6.93
CA ASN A 176 -0.92 -0.49 -6.77
C ASN A 176 -2.30 0.08 -6.45
N TYR A 177 -2.39 1.07 -5.56
CA TYR A 177 -3.66 1.70 -5.21
C TYR A 177 -3.76 3.08 -5.83
N ALA A 178 -4.94 3.42 -6.35
CA ALA A 178 -5.28 4.78 -6.74
C ALA A 178 -6.59 5.21 -6.09
N THR A 179 -6.62 6.37 -5.43
CA THR A 179 -7.87 7.00 -4.93
C THR A 179 -7.92 8.44 -5.37
N GLY A 180 -9.10 8.93 -5.74
CA GLY A 180 -9.39 10.33 -6.06
C GLY A 180 -10.69 10.77 -5.42
#